data_AF-A0A2V6RZI9-F1
#
_entry.id   AF-A0A2V6RZI9-F1
#
_cell.length_a   1.000
_cell.length_b   1.000
_cell.length_c   1.000
_cell.angle_alpha   90.00
_cell.angle_beta   90.00
_cell.angle_gamma   90.00
#
_symmetry.space_group_name_H-M   'P 1'
#
loop_
_entity.id
_entity.type
_entity.pdbx_description
1 polymer ?
#
loop_
_entity_poly.entity_id
_entity_poly.type
_entity_poly.pdbx_seq_one_letter_code
_entity_poly.pdbx_strand_id
1 'polypeptide(L)' 'MREGGGQLLTFSRFPKAQWKTQRTTNGIERLHEEFRRRVKAQGSLPGEEAALILLFSLVTREQIRLRWIDGWRKIAAV' A
#
# COMPACT_ATOMS: atom_id res chain seq x y z
N MET A 1 -0.75 -12.89 -26.40
CA MET A 1 -1.37 -12.18 -25.25
C MET A 1 -2.34 -13.10 -24.50
N ARG A 2 -1.90 -14.21 -23.88
CA ARG A 2 -2.84 -15.18 -23.28
C ARG A 2 -2.48 -15.82 -21.94
N GLU A 3 -1.45 -15.38 -21.22
CA GLU A 3 -1.05 -16.08 -19.98
C GLU A 3 -1.29 -15.31 -18.66
N GLY A 4 -1.55 -14.00 -18.69
CA GLY A 4 -1.79 -13.21 -17.47
C GLY A 4 -3.21 -12.65 -17.30
N GLY A 5 -4.07 -12.76 -18.33
CA GLY A 5 -5.30 -11.96 -18.42
C GLY A 5 -6.28 -12.14 -17.26
N GLY A 6 -6.44 -13.38 -16.78
CA GLY A 6 -7.35 -13.68 -15.67
C GLY A 6 -6.90 -13.08 -14.33
N GLN A 7 -5.59 -13.00 -14.08
CA GLN A 7 -5.04 -12.44 -12.84
C GLN A 7 -4.88 -10.91 -12.94
N LEU A 8 -4.46 -10.40 -14.10
CA LEU A 8 -4.25 -8.97 -14.37
C LEU A 8 -5.56 -8.17 -14.36
N LEU A 9 -6.68 -8.79 -14.73
CA LEU A 9 -7.99 -8.13 -14.78
C LEU A 9 -8.87 -8.39 -13.56
N THR A 10 -8.33 -8.98 -12.48
CA THR A 10 -9.10 -9.27 -11.25
C THR A 10 -9.75 -8.00 -10.67
N PHE A 11 -9.12 -6.84 -10.85
CA PHE A 11 -9.68 -5.54 -10.40
C PHE A 11 -11.06 -5.24 -11.01
N SER A 12 -11.38 -5.80 -12.17
CA SER A 12 -12.68 -5.60 -12.84
C SER A 12 -13.87 -6.19 -12.07
N ARG A 13 -13.61 -7.12 -11.15
CA ARG A 13 -14.63 -7.71 -10.26
C ARG A 13 -15.11 -6.74 -9.18
N PHE A 14 -14.37 -5.65 -8.93
CA PHE A 14 -14.73 -4.63 -7.96
C PHE A 14 -15.58 -3.52 -8.61
N PRO A 15 -16.34 -2.74 -7.84
CA PRO A 15 -17.01 -1.54 -8.35
C PRO A 15 -16.04 -0.60 -9.08
N LYS A 16 -16.48 0.01 -10.19
CA LYS A 16 -15.66 0.91 -11.02
C LYS A 16 -14.98 2.04 -10.24
N ALA A 17 -15.63 2.53 -9.17
CA ALA A 17 -15.06 3.51 -8.26
C ALA A 17 -13.72 3.03 -7.65
N GLN A 18 -13.59 1.74 -7.33
CA GLN A 18 -12.42 1.15 -6.69
C GLN A 18 -11.26 0.87 -7.65
N TRP A 19 -11.52 0.81 -8.97
CA TRP A 19 -10.51 0.41 -9.95
C TRP A 19 -9.28 1.31 -9.94
N LYS A 20 -9.44 2.60 -9.61
CA LYS A 20 -8.30 3.51 -9.50
C LYS A 20 -7.44 3.17 -8.29
N THR A 21 -8.04 2.80 -7.14
CA THR A 21 -7.29 2.39 -5.95
C THR A 21 -6.59 1.06 -6.18
N GLN A 22 -7.27 0.09 -6.81
CA GLN A 22 -6.71 -1.25 -7.05
C GLN A 22 -5.54 -1.26 -8.05
N ARG A 23 -5.46 -0.27 -8.95
CA ARG A 23 -4.43 -0.21 -10.01
C ARG A 23 -3.25 0.71 -9.71
N THR A 24 -3.34 1.57 -8.69
CA THR A 24 -2.25 2.50 -8.36
C THR A 24 -1.46 2.00 -7.17
N THR A 25 -0.14 1.99 -7.31
CA THR A 25 0.82 1.55 -6.29
C THR A 25 1.61 2.72 -5.70
N ASN A 26 1.43 3.94 -6.19
CA ASN A 26 2.23 5.12 -5.82
C ASN A 26 2.34 5.33 -4.30
N GLY A 27 1.25 5.10 -3.54
CA GLY A 27 1.25 5.27 -2.09
C GLY A 27 2.11 4.22 -1.36
N ILE A 28 2.03 2.95 -1.77
CA ILE A 28 2.81 1.86 -1.17
C ILE A 28 4.27 1.88 -1.64
N GLU A 29 4.53 2.27 -2.88
CA GLU A 29 5.88 2.49 -3.41
C GLU A 29 6.59 3.58 -2.63
N ARG A 30 5.93 4.74 -2.45
CA ARG A 30 6.48 5.85 -1.66
C ARG A 30 6.71 5.47 -0.19
N LEU A 31 5.82 4.68 0.42
CA LEU A 31 6.03 4.14 1.77
C LEU A 31 7.26 3.23 1.81
N HIS A 32 7.40 2.34 0.84
CA HIS A 32 8.50 1.39 0.77
C HIS A 32 9.84 2.10 0.57
N GLU A 33 9.92 3.06 -0.34
CA GLU A 33 11.13 3.86 -0.58
C GLU A 33 11.57 4.60 0.67
N GLU A 34 10.65 5.28 1.35
CA GLU A 34 10.94 6.02 2.58
C GLU A 34 11.36 5.09 3.72
N PHE A 35 10.72 3.92 3.84
CA PHE A 35 11.13 2.89 4.79
C PHE A 35 12.57 2.42 4.51
N ARG A 36 12.89 2.08 3.26
CA ARG A 36 14.26 1.67 2.87
C ARG A 36 15.27 2.78 3.12
N ARG A 37 14.91 4.05 2.86
CA ARG A 37 15.77 5.21 3.11
C ARG A 37 16.15 5.31 4.59
N ARG A 38 15.18 5.11 5.50
CA ARG A 38 15.42 5.16 6.96
C ARG A 38 16.18 3.97 7.50
N VAL A 39 15.86 2.78 7.03
CA VAL A 39 16.64 1.58 7.35
C VAL A 39 18.09 1.75 6.93
N LYS A 40 18.33 2.26 5.71
CA LYS A 40 19.69 2.55 5.23
C LYS A 40 20.40 3.60 6.08
N ALA A 41 19.70 4.65 6.51
CA ALA A 41 20.27 5.70 7.34
C ALA A 41 20.63 5.22 8.76
N GLN A 42 19.83 4.32 9.35
CA GLN A 42 20.13 3.72 10.66
C GLN A 42 21.21 2.62 10.59
N GLY A 43 21.42 2.02 9.41
CA GLY A 43 22.41 0.96 9.18
C GLY A 43 21.96 -0.40 9.70
N SER A 44 21.51 -0.48 10.96
CA SER A 44 20.90 -1.66 11.55
C SER A 44 19.72 -1.29 12.44
N LEU A 45 18.74 -2.18 12.53
CA LEU A 45 17.62 -2.05 13.48
C LEU A 45 17.88 -2.95 14.68
N PRO A 46 17.52 -2.54 15.90
CA PRO A 46 17.75 -3.32 17.12
C PRO A 46 16.88 -4.58 17.24
N GLY A 47 15.93 -4.78 16.32
CA GLY A 47 15.08 -5.97 16.27
C GLY A 47 13.87 -5.79 15.34
N GLU A 48 13.06 -6.83 15.22
CA GLU A 48 11.85 -6.84 14.37
C GLU A 48 10.80 -5.82 14.84
N GLU A 49 10.65 -5.65 16.16
CA GLU A 49 9.72 -4.67 16.72
C GLU A 49 10.07 -3.24 16.30
N ALA A 50 11.35 -2.89 16.26
CA ALA A 50 11.79 -1.57 15.79
C ALA A 50 11.49 -1.37 14.30
N ALA A 51 11.55 -2.43 13.49
CA ALA A 51 11.16 -2.38 12.08
C ALA A 51 9.65 -2.09 11.94
N LEU A 52 8.82 -2.75 12.75
CA LEU A 52 7.37 -2.53 12.75
C LEU A 52 7.02 -1.11 13.21
N ILE A 53 7.62 -0.65 14.32
CA ILE A 53 7.43 0.72 14.82
C ILE A 53 7.82 1.73 13.74
N LEU A 54 8.98 1.55 13.09
CA LEU A 54 9.41 2.42 12.00
C LEU A 54 8.39 2.44 10.86
N LEU A 55 7.97 1.27 10.38
CA LEU A 55 7.02 1.15 9.27
C LEU A 55 5.66 1.80 9.59
N PHE A 56 5.06 1.49 10.73
CA PHE A 56 3.76 2.03 11.10
C PHE A 56 3.84 3.52 11.50
N SER A 57 4.97 3.99 12.03
CA SER A 57 5.18 5.42 12.30
C SER A 57 5.17 6.26 11.01
N LEU A 58 5.63 5.71 9.88
CA LEU A 58 5.58 6.39 8.58
C LEU A 58 4.14 6.60 8.09
N VAL A 59 3.25 5.67 8.43
CA VAL A 59 1.82 5.72 8.08
C VAL A 59 1.07 6.70 8.98
N THR A 60 1.37 6.71 10.29
CA THR A 60 0.64 7.55 11.25
C THR A 60 1.09 9.01 11.28
N ARG A 61 2.36 9.30 10.95
CA ARG A 61 2.91 10.66 11.02
C ARG A 61 2.67 11.53 9.78
N GLU A 62 1.65 11.21 8.97
CA GLU A 62 1.32 11.88 7.69
C GLU A 62 2.45 11.97 6.65
N GLN A 63 3.62 11.35 6.90
CA GLN A 63 4.77 11.37 5.99
C GLN A 63 4.45 10.65 4.66
N ILE A 64 3.63 9.60 4.73
CA ILE A 64 2.95 9.01 3.58
C ILE A 64 1.45 9.02 3.82
N ARG A 65 0.73 9.73 2.95
CA ARG A 65 -0.73 9.76 2.97
C ARG A 65 -1.29 8.58 2.17
N LEU A 66 -1.68 7.52 2.88
CA LEU A 66 -2.46 6.45 2.27
C LEU A 66 -3.88 6.95 2.04
N ARG A 67 -4.41 6.73 0.84
CA ARG A 67 -5.79 7.13 0.51
C ARG A 67 -6.75 6.01 0.89
N TRP A 68 -7.94 6.40 1.35
CA TRP A 68 -9.07 5.48 1.48
C TRP A 68 -9.43 4.84 0.14
N ILE A 69 -9.92 3.60 0.18
CA ILE A 69 -10.43 2.94 -1.01
C ILE A 69 -11.68 3.69 -1.48
N ASP A 70 -11.70 4.10 -2.74
CA ASP A 70 -12.82 4.84 -3.31
C ASP A 70 -14.09 3.98 -3.28
N GLY A 71 -15.14 4.42 -2.60
CA GLY A 71 -16.35 3.61 -2.43
C GLY A 71 -16.21 2.48 -1.40
N TRP A 72 -15.28 2.58 -0.44
CA TRP A 72 -15.11 1.62 0.65
C TRP A 72 -16.39 1.32 1.45
N ARG A 73 -17.32 2.29 1.55
CA ARG A 73 -18.63 2.10 2.20
C ARG A 73 -19.47 0.97 1.59
N LYS A 74 -19.20 0.60 0.33
CA LYS A 74 -19.88 -0.51 -0.37
C LYS A 74 -19.21 -1.87 -0.13
N ILE A 75 -18.06 -1.92 0.55
CA ILE A 75 -17.31 -3.15 0.84
C ILE A 75 -17.89 -3.88 2.07
N ALA A 76 -18.40 -3.15 3.06
CA ALA A 76 -18.90 -3.71 4.32
C ALA A 76 -20.27 -4.43 4.21
N ALA A 77 -20.83 -4.55 3.00
CA ALA A 77 -22.15 -5.11 2.75
C ALA A 77 -22.11 -6.52 2.12
N VAL A 78 -20.95 -7.18 2.13
CA VAL A 78 -20.74 -8.56 1.64
C VAL A 78 -20.34 -9.44 2.81
#